data_AF-A0A853C3P3-F1
#
_entry.id   AF-A0A853C3P3-F1
#
_cell.length_a   1.000
_cell.length_b   1.000
_cell.length_c   1.000
_cell.angle_alpha   90.00
_cell.angle_beta   90.00
_cell.angle_gamma   90.00
#
_symmetry.space_group_name_H-M   'P 1'
#
loop_
_entity.id
_entity.type
_entity.pdbx_description
1 polymer ?
#
loop_
_entity_poly.entity_id
_entity_poly.type
_entity_poly.pdbx_seq_one_letter_code
_entity_poly.pdbx_strand_id
1 'polypeptide(L)'
;MTDDLSPSGVADAVASDLLADGDIDVTSWTDLEHLPREMDALAAQYAEIFGYARTWVCQRAGFEPSPVCLLRPLAELMDVLTSVLGTVERVGRDHWDDLHDGVVATTADLRTVDAWVADVLPVVA
;
A
#
# COMPACT_ATOMS: atom_id res chain seq x y z
N MET A 1 -12.04 21.37 22.05
CA MET A 1 -11.87 21.30 20.59
C MET A 1 -10.84 20.22 20.36
N THR A 2 -11.30 18.98 20.42
CA THR A 2 -10.50 17.77 20.37
C THR A 2 -10.78 17.20 19.00
N ASP A 3 -9.79 17.29 18.11
CA ASP A 3 -9.88 16.67 16.79
C ASP A 3 -10.05 15.16 16.98
N ASP A 4 -11.20 14.71 16.50
CA ASP A 4 -11.62 13.33 16.43
C ASP A 4 -10.78 12.65 15.35
N LEU A 5 -9.53 12.30 15.69
CA LEU A 5 -8.66 11.47 14.86
C LEU A 5 -9.15 10.01 14.90
N SER A 6 -10.40 9.82 14.49
CA SER A 6 -10.92 8.50 14.17
C SER A 6 -10.13 7.99 12.95
N PRO A 7 -9.59 6.75 12.97
CA PRO A 7 -8.86 6.19 11.84
C PRO A 7 -9.71 6.14 10.55
N SER A 8 -11.03 6.18 10.67
CA SER A 8 -11.94 6.31 9.51
C SER A 8 -11.86 7.68 8.85
N GLY A 9 -11.62 8.76 9.59
CA GLY A 9 -11.54 10.12 9.06
C GLY A 9 -10.27 10.38 8.27
N VAL A 10 -9.16 9.74 8.67
CA VAL A 10 -7.89 9.80 7.92
C VAL A 10 -8.00 8.98 6.63
N ALA A 11 -8.61 7.79 6.70
CA ALA A 11 -8.88 6.98 5.52
C ALA A 11 -9.83 7.69 4.53
N ASP A 12 -10.90 8.33 5.03
CA ASP A 12 -11.82 9.13 4.22
C ASP A 12 -11.13 10.36 3.62
N ALA A 13 -10.26 11.03 4.38
CA ALA A 13 -9.53 12.19 3.87
C ALA A 13 -8.54 11.80 2.77
N VAL A 14 -7.80 10.70 2.93
CA VAL A 14 -6.88 10.18 1.90
C VAL A 14 -7.65 9.69 0.68
N ALA A 15 -8.77 8.98 0.88
CA ALA A 15 -9.64 8.57 -0.23
C ALA A 15 -10.25 9.78 -0.95
N SER A 16 -10.68 10.81 -0.21
CA SER A 16 -11.23 12.03 -0.80
C SER A 16 -10.17 12.85 -1.53
N ASP A 17 -8.91 12.84 -1.08
CA ASP A 17 -7.79 13.54 -1.75
C ASP A 17 -7.38 12.78 -3.03
N LEU A 18 -7.30 11.44 -2.96
CA LEU A 18 -7.09 10.57 -4.13
C LEU A 18 -8.22 10.66 -5.17
N LEU A 19 -9.46 10.87 -4.72
CA LEU A 19 -10.61 11.11 -5.59
C LEU A 19 -10.68 12.57 -6.10
N ALA A 20 -10.07 13.52 -5.39
CA ALA A 20 -10.03 14.94 -5.79
C ALA A 20 -8.93 15.22 -6.83
N ASP A 21 -7.81 14.49 -6.77
CA ASP A 21 -6.83 14.36 -7.87
C ASP A 21 -7.26 13.30 -8.92
N GLY A 22 -8.44 12.71 -8.71
CA GLY A 22 -8.94 11.50 -9.36
C GLY A 22 -9.50 11.72 -10.77
N ASP A 23 -8.60 11.89 -11.72
CA ASP A 23 -8.81 11.35 -13.06
C ASP A 23 -7.64 10.42 -13.37
N ILE A 24 -7.69 9.18 -12.86
CA ILE A 24 -6.91 8.09 -13.44
C ILE A 24 -7.59 7.74 -14.77
N ASP A 25 -7.44 8.64 -15.74
CA ASP A 25 -7.91 8.41 -17.10
C ASP A 25 -6.90 7.46 -17.74
N VAL A 26 -7.22 6.16 -17.72
CA VAL A 26 -6.48 5.15 -18.49
C VAL A 26 -6.83 5.38 -19.96
N THR A 27 -6.21 6.41 -20.53
CA THR A 27 -6.46 6.86 -21.91
C THR A 27 -5.88 5.90 -22.94
N SER A 28 -4.96 5.02 -22.54
CA SER A 28 -4.33 4.05 -23.41
C SER A 28 -3.96 2.74 -22.71
N TRP A 29 -3.93 1.65 -23.46
CA TRP A 29 -3.43 0.35 -22.99
C TRP A 29 -1.97 0.41 -22.51
N THR A 30 -1.19 1.36 -23.04
CA THR A 30 0.19 1.62 -22.65
C THR A 30 0.29 1.97 -21.15
N ASP A 31 -0.71 2.65 -20.60
CA ASP A 31 -0.73 3.06 -19.20
C ASP A 31 -0.82 1.83 -18.26
N LEU A 32 -1.55 0.78 -18.67
CA LEU A 32 -1.61 -0.50 -17.95
C LEU A 32 -0.29 -1.28 -18.00
N GLU A 33 0.57 -1.03 -18.99
CA GLU A 33 1.89 -1.68 -19.06
C GLU A 33 2.87 -1.11 -18.02
N HIS A 34 2.62 0.13 -17.59
CA HIS A 34 3.46 0.78 -16.59
C HIS A 34 3.00 0.52 -15.16
N LEU A 35 1.71 0.28 -14.96
CA LEU A 35 1.08 0.11 -13.66
C LEU A 35 1.74 -0.96 -12.76
N PRO A 36 2.08 -2.19 -13.21
CA PRO A 36 2.74 -3.18 -12.35
C PRO A 36 4.06 -2.69 -11.75
N ARG A 37 4.84 -1.92 -12.53
CA ARG A 37 6.13 -1.37 -12.07
C ARG A 37 5.94 -0.27 -11.03
N GLU A 38 4.91 0.56 -11.20
CA GLU A 38 4.56 1.57 -10.20
C GLU A 38 4.06 0.91 -8.93
N MET A 39 3.32 -0.20 -9.07
CA MET A 39 2.89 -0.99 -7.94
C MET A 39 4.07 -1.60 -7.18
N ASP A 40 5.06 -2.16 -7.88
CA ASP A 40 6.30 -2.64 -7.28
C ASP A 40 7.05 -1.53 -6.53
N ALA A 41 7.12 -0.34 -7.12
CA ALA A 41 7.77 0.82 -6.50
C ALA A 41 7.06 1.23 -5.21
N LEU A 42 5.71 1.23 -5.21
CA LEU A 42 4.93 1.53 -4.01
C LEU A 42 5.11 0.45 -2.94
N ALA A 43 5.16 -0.83 -3.32
CA ALA A 43 5.43 -1.94 -2.40
C ALA A 43 6.80 -1.79 -1.72
N ALA A 44 7.82 -1.34 -2.46
CA ALA A 44 9.15 -1.08 -1.92
C ALA A 44 9.14 0.10 -0.91
N GLN A 45 8.46 1.20 -1.24
CA GLN A 45 8.30 2.34 -0.33
C GLN A 45 7.54 1.94 0.94
N TYR A 46 6.48 1.14 0.80
CA TYR A 46 5.74 0.58 1.92
C TYR A 46 6.65 -0.25 2.83
N ALA A 47 7.47 -1.14 2.25
CA ALA A 47 8.44 -1.93 3.01
C ALA A 47 9.44 -1.05 3.78
N GLU A 48 9.91 0.04 3.16
CA GLU A 48 10.81 1.00 3.78
C GLU A 48 10.17 1.71 4.98
N ILE A 49 8.92 2.17 4.85
CA ILE A 49 8.16 2.82 5.93
C ILE A 49 8.01 1.89 7.14
N PHE A 50 7.60 0.64 6.92
CA PHE A 50 7.45 -0.34 8.00
C PHE A 50 8.80 -0.73 8.62
N GLY A 51 9.84 -0.84 7.79
CA GLY A 51 11.22 -1.05 8.25
C GLY A 51 11.70 0.09 9.14
N TYR A 52 11.45 1.33 8.73
CA TYR A 52 11.78 2.52 9.50
C TYR A 52 11.02 2.56 10.83
N ALA A 53 9.70 2.35 10.80
CA ALA A 53 8.86 2.36 11.99
C ALA A 53 9.34 1.35 13.04
N ARG A 54 9.65 0.11 12.62
CA ARG A 54 10.20 -0.91 13.54
C ARG A 54 11.57 -0.52 14.10
N THR A 55 12.45 -0.01 13.25
CA THR A 55 13.84 0.25 13.63
C THR A 55 13.96 1.44 14.58
N TRP A 56 13.20 2.51 14.31
CA TRP A 56 13.41 3.81 14.96
C TRP A 56 12.25 4.24 15.86
N VAL A 57 11.02 3.87 15.55
CA VAL A 57 9.84 4.31 16.31
C VAL A 57 9.52 3.34 17.43
N CYS A 58 9.50 2.04 17.14
CA CYS A 58 9.13 1.00 18.12
C CYS A 58 10.32 0.47 18.92
N GLN A 59 11.39 1.25 19.08
CA GLN A 59 12.59 0.81 19.78
C GLN A 59 12.40 0.81 21.29
N ARG A 60 12.28 -0.38 21.88
CA ARG A 60 12.18 -0.58 23.34
C ARG A 60 13.36 0.03 24.12
N ALA A 61 14.57 -0.08 23.57
CA ALA A 61 15.81 0.36 24.23
C ALA A 61 15.86 1.87 24.55
N GLY A 62 15.04 2.71 23.88
CA GLY A 62 14.91 4.13 24.21
C GLY A 62 14.21 4.39 25.55
N PHE A 63 13.47 3.41 26.08
CA PHE A 63 12.62 3.54 27.26
C PHE A 63 13.10 2.73 28.47
N GLU A 64 13.94 1.73 28.22
CA GLU A 64 14.44 0.77 29.22
C GLU A 64 15.57 1.26 30.17
N PRO A 65 16.45 2.23 29.83
CA PRO A 65 17.57 2.59 30.72
C PRO A 65 17.19 3.51 31.89
N SER A 66 15.94 3.99 32.00
CA SER A 66 15.53 4.85 33.10
C SER A 66 14.98 4.02 34.27
N PRO A 67 15.63 4.04 35.45
CA PRO A 67 15.14 3.33 36.65
C PRO A 67 13.84 3.94 37.22
N VAL A 68 13.31 5.00 36.59
CA VAL A 68 12.00 5.56 36.92
C VAL A 68 10.93 4.67 36.28
N CYS A 69 10.23 3.90 37.11
CA CYS A 69 9.22 2.91 36.75
C CYS A 69 8.12 3.40 35.77
N LEU A 70 7.99 4.72 35.58
CA LEU A 70 7.01 5.36 34.70
C LEU A 70 7.21 5.05 33.21
N LEU A 71 8.44 4.75 32.75
CA LEU A 71 8.69 4.48 31.32
C LEU A 71 8.60 2.98 30.96
N ARG A 72 8.57 2.09 31.94
CA ARG A 72 8.47 0.64 31.70
C ARG A 72 7.18 0.24 30.97
N PRO A 73 5.99 0.76 31.32
CA PRO A 73 4.77 0.47 30.55
C PRO A 73 4.86 0.96 29.11
N LEU A 74 5.58 2.05 28.86
CA LEU A 74 5.80 2.58 27.52
C LEU A 74 6.73 1.68 26.70
N ALA A 75 7.76 1.12 27.33
CA ALA A 75 8.63 0.11 26.72
C ALA A 75 7.84 -1.14 26.30
N GLU A 76 6.95 -1.63 27.17
CA GLU A 76 6.04 -2.75 26.86
C GLU A 76 5.07 -2.41 25.72
N LEU A 77 4.57 -1.18 25.66
CA LEU A 77 3.73 -0.72 24.56
C LEU A 77 4.48 -0.73 23.21
N MET A 78 5.78 -0.42 23.18
CA MET A 78 6.57 -0.49 21.94
C MET A 78 6.63 -1.92 21.37
N ASP A 79 6.66 -2.93 22.22
CA ASP A 79 6.63 -4.34 21.78
C ASP A 79 5.28 -4.68 21.14
N VAL A 80 4.18 -4.21 21.74
CA VAL A 80 2.83 -4.37 21.18
C VAL A 80 2.71 -3.66 19.84
N LEU A 81 3.18 -2.42 19.73
CA LEU A 81 3.16 -1.66 18.47
C LEU A 81 3.98 -2.35 17.38
N THR A 82 5.17 -2.88 17.72
CA THR A 82 6.00 -3.66 16.79
C THR A 82 5.22 -4.86 16.26
N SER A 83 4.55 -5.61 17.14
CA SER A 83 3.75 -6.78 16.76
C SER A 83 2.55 -6.42 15.87
N VAL A 84 1.85 -5.32 16.20
CA VAL A 84 0.71 -4.84 15.42
C VAL A 84 1.17 -4.39 14.04
N LEU A 85 2.23 -3.58 13.96
CA LEU A 85 2.80 -3.13 12.68
C LEU A 85 3.26 -4.30 11.81
N GLY A 86 3.89 -5.33 12.40
CA GLY A 86 4.26 -6.54 11.65
C GLY A 86 3.05 -7.32 11.13
N THR A 87 1.93 -7.29 11.85
CA THR A 87 0.66 -7.91 11.38
C THR A 87 0.04 -7.10 10.25
N VAL A 88 -0.01 -5.77 10.40
CA VAL A 88 -0.54 -4.87 9.36
C VAL A 88 0.31 -4.94 8.09
N GLU A 89 1.64 -4.94 8.20
CA GLU A 89 2.51 -5.06 7.02
C GLU A 89 2.23 -6.35 6.26
N ARG A 90 2.13 -7.47 6.97
CA ARG A 90 1.89 -8.78 6.35
C ARG A 90 0.54 -8.82 5.63
N VAL A 91 -0.54 -8.44 6.31
CA VAL A 91 -1.88 -8.43 5.68
C VAL A 91 -1.94 -7.45 4.51
N GLY A 92 -1.33 -6.28 4.67
CA GLY A 92 -1.24 -5.27 3.61
C GLY A 92 -0.47 -5.79 2.40
N ARG A 93 0.66 -6.46 2.62
CA ARG A 93 1.46 -7.07 1.55
C ARG A 93 0.71 -8.22 0.86
N ASP A 94 0.07 -9.11 1.61
CA ASP A 94 -0.69 -10.22 1.05
C ASP A 94 -1.79 -9.69 0.09
N HIS A 95 -2.58 -8.69 0.53
CA HIS A 95 -3.59 -8.08 -0.34
C HIS A 95 -3.01 -7.30 -1.52
N TRP A 96 -1.83 -6.70 -1.34
CA TRP A 96 -1.15 -5.98 -2.40
C TRP A 96 -0.66 -6.91 -3.50
N ASP A 97 -0.05 -8.03 -3.11
CA ASP A 97 0.43 -9.07 -4.02
C ASP A 97 -0.76 -9.67 -4.80
N ASP A 98 -1.88 -9.97 -4.12
CA ASP A 98 -3.11 -10.42 -4.76
C ASP A 98 -3.64 -9.41 -5.81
N LEU A 99 -3.64 -8.11 -5.48
CA LEU A 99 -4.07 -7.05 -6.39
C LEU A 99 -3.13 -6.94 -7.59
N HIS A 100 -1.82 -6.95 -7.35
CA HIS A 100 -0.80 -6.89 -8.38
C HIS A 100 -0.94 -8.05 -9.37
N ASP A 101 -1.08 -9.28 -8.87
CA ASP A 101 -1.26 -10.46 -9.70
C ASP A 101 -2.56 -10.38 -10.53
N GLY A 102 -3.64 -9.85 -9.93
CA GLY A 102 -4.89 -9.60 -10.63
C GLY A 102 -4.74 -8.59 -11.77
N VAL A 103 -3.99 -7.50 -11.57
CA VAL A 103 -3.71 -6.49 -12.59
C VAL A 103 -2.87 -7.08 -13.73
N VAL A 104 -1.82 -7.84 -13.42
CA VAL A 104 -0.97 -8.50 -14.42
C VAL A 104 -1.78 -9.49 -15.26
N ALA A 105 -2.58 -10.34 -14.61
CA ALA A 105 -3.42 -11.32 -15.31
C ALA A 105 -4.45 -10.63 -16.21
N THR A 106 -5.17 -9.63 -15.70
CA THR A 106 -6.18 -8.90 -16.46
C THR A 106 -5.56 -8.19 -17.68
N THR A 107 -4.37 -7.60 -17.53
CA THR A 107 -3.64 -6.95 -18.64
C THR A 107 -3.27 -7.95 -19.73
N ALA A 108 -2.87 -9.18 -19.35
CA ALA A 108 -2.59 -10.24 -20.31
C ALA A 108 -3.84 -10.74 -21.05
N ASP A 109 -4.97 -10.86 -20.33
CA ASP A 109 -6.25 -11.23 -20.92
C ASP A 109 -6.73 -10.18 -21.94
N LEU A 110 -6.62 -8.90 -21.60
CA LEU A 110 -6.99 -7.80 -22.50
C LEU A 110 -6.15 -7.80 -23.78
N ARG A 111 -4.84 -8.00 -23.69
CA ARG A 111 -3.96 -8.16 -24.87
C ARG A 111 -4.37 -9.34 -25.75
N THR A 112 -4.79 -10.44 -25.13
CA THR A 112 -5.25 -11.63 -25.85
C THR A 112 -6.55 -11.34 -26.60
N VAL A 113 -7.48 -10.64 -25.97
CA VAL A 113 -8.74 -10.20 -26.60
C VAL A 113 -8.45 -9.26 -27.77
N ASP A 114 -7.57 -8.28 -27.61
CA ASP A 114 -7.20 -7.33 -28.68
C ASP A 114 -6.58 -8.05 -29.88
N ALA A 115 -5.67 -9.01 -29.65
CA ALA A 115 -5.09 -9.82 -30.71
C ALA A 115 -6.16 -10.64 -31.46
N TRP A 116 -7.10 -11.25 -30.72
CA TRP A 116 -8.19 -11.99 -31.32
C TRP A 116 -9.13 -11.10 -32.14
N VAL A 117 -9.48 -9.91 -31.64
CA VAL A 117 -10.31 -8.95 -32.38
C VAL A 117 -9.62 -8.51 -33.67
N ALA A 118 -8.31 -8.24 -33.63
CA ALA A 118 -7.52 -7.87 -34.81
C ALA A 118 -7.51 -8.97 -35.88
N ASP A 119 -7.49 -10.25 -35.47
CA ASP A 119 -7.55 -11.40 -36.39
C ASP A 119 -8.94 -11.59 -37.02
N VAL A 120 -10.02 -11.35 -36.26
CA VAL A 120 -11.41 -11.58 -36.71
C VAL A 120 -11.96 -10.40 -37.51
N LEU A 121 -11.55 -9.17 -37.18
CA LEU A 121 -12.01 -7.94 -37.81
C LEU A 121 -10.85 -7.16 -38.41
N PRO A 122 -10.18 -7.67 -39.47
CA PRO A 122 -9.16 -6.92 -40.16
C PRO A 122 -9.81 -5.65 -40.74
N VAL A 123 -9.36 -4.49 -40.27
CA VAL A 123 -9.85 -3.19 -40.74
C VAL A 123 -9.73 -3.15 -42.26
N VAL A 124 -10.87 -3.08 -42.95
CA VAL A 124 -10.92 -2.89 -44.39
C VAL A 124 -10.52 -1.44 -44.64
N ALA A 125 -9.32 -1.23 -45.18
CA ALA A 125 -8.79 0.06 -45.59
C ALA A 125 -9.61 0.72 -46.71
#